data_AF-A0ABC8T307-F1
#
_entry.id   AF-A0ABC8T307-F1
#
_cell.length_a   1.000
_cell.length_b   1.000
_cell.length_c   1.000
_cell.angle_alpha   90.00
_cell.angle_beta   90.00
_cell.angle_gamma   90.00
#
_symmetry.space_group_name_H-M   'P 1'
#
loop_
_entity.id
_entity.type
_entity.pdbx_description
1 polymer ?
#
loop_
_entity_poly.entity_id
_entity_poly.type
_entity_poly.pdbx_seq_one_letter_code
_entity_poly.pdbx_strand_id
1 'polypeptide(L)'
;MADKKDVRKFDTEESVAVALADHVAGLSEKFIKEKGSITIVLSGGTPINTLGMMLIIQEVLEAPYKRTVDWVNWLVFWVYESVGPVTDPDNYFNQAKKGFLSKVLFET
;
A
#
# COMPACT_ATOMS: atom_id res chain seq x y z
N MET A 1 9.89 28.97 -1.20
CA MET A 1 9.85 28.62 0.23
C MET A 1 9.55 27.14 0.29
N ALA A 2 10.38 26.33 0.96
CA ALA A 2 10.08 24.90 1.06
C ALA A 2 8.84 24.71 1.94
N ASP A 3 7.82 24.03 1.43
CA ASP A 3 6.64 23.67 2.22
C ASP A 3 7.08 22.93 3.49
N LYS A 4 6.42 23.26 4.61
CA LYS A 4 6.70 22.66 5.91
C LYS A 4 6.38 21.17 5.84
N LYS A 5 7.43 20.33 5.89
CA LYS A 5 7.28 18.87 5.90
C LYS A 5 6.58 18.42 7.19
N ASP A 6 5.50 17.64 7.05
CA ASP A 6 4.93 16.87 8.17
C ASP A 6 5.82 15.65 8.41
N VAL A 7 6.47 15.59 9.58
CA VAL A 7 7.36 14.50 9.96
C VAL A 7 6.81 13.83 11.20
N ARG A 8 6.40 12.58 11.05
CA ARG A 8 5.90 11.73 12.15
C ARG A 8 6.97 10.70 12.50
N LYS A 9 7.21 10.51 13.79
CA LYS A 9 8.20 9.56 14.31
C LYS A 9 7.48 8.45 15.07
N PHE A 10 7.98 7.24 14.92
CA PHE A 10 7.41 6.02 15.47
C PHE A 10 8.56 5.19 16.04
N ASP A 11 8.27 4.44 17.10
CA ASP A 11 9.31 3.70 17.84
C ASP A 11 9.64 2.34 17.20
N THR A 12 8.71 1.79 16.39
CA THR A 12 8.88 0.48 15.74
C THR A 12 8.39 0.49 14.29
N GLU A 13 8.88 -0.46 13.48
CA GLU A 13 8.46 -0.62 12.09
C GLU A 13 6.96 -0.95 11.97
N GLU A 14 6.42 -1.74 12.89
CA GLU A 14 5.00 -2.08 12.93
C GLU A 14 4.13 -0.84 13.16
N SER A 15 4.54 0.05 14.06
CA SER A 15 3.80 1.29 14.32
C SER A 15 3.85 2.26 13.13
N VAL A 16 4.96 2.29 12.36
CA VAL A 16 5.02 3.00 11.06
C VAL A 16 4.01 2.40 10.09
N ALA A 17 3.98 1.07 9.96
CA ALA A 17 3.11 0.38 9.02
C ALA A 17 1.62 0.60 9.34
N VAL A 18 1.22 0.54 10.62
CA VAL A 18 -0.15 0.83 11.07
C VAL A 18 -0.54 2.27 10.76
N ALA A 19 0.30 3.23 11.10
CA ALA A 19 -0.01 4.64 10.82
C ALA A 19 -0.06 4.95 9.32
N LEU A 20 0.79 4.32 8.51
CA LEU A 20 0.75 4.46 7.06
C LEU A 20 -0.51 3.81 6.48
N ALA A 21 -0.88 2.62 6.97
CA ALA A 21 -2.10 1.92 6.57
C ALA A 21 -3.34 2.79 6.77
N ASP A 22 -3.49 3.36 7.97
CA ASP A 22 -4.61 4.22 8.31
C ASP A 22 -4.65 5.49 7.45
N HIS A 23 -3.47 6.07 7.19
CA HIS A 23 -3.37 7.26 6.36
C HIS A 23 -3.80 6.99 4.92
N VAL A 24 -3.27 5.91 4.32
CA VAL A 24 -3.60 5.51 2.94
C VAL A 24 -5.07 5.08 2.82
N ALA A 25 -5.61 4.35 3.80
CA ALA A 25 -7.03 3.98 3.82
C ALA A 25 -7.94 5.21 3.86
N GLY A 26 -7.62 6.22 4.68
CA GLY A 26 -8.38 7.47 4.74
C GLY A 26 -8.29 8.29 3.44
N LEU A 27 -7.12 8.32 2.79
CA LEU A 27 -6.97 8.95 1.47
C LEU A 27 -7.75 8.20 0.39
N SER A 28 -7.69 6.86 0.41
CA SER A 28 -8.44 6.00 -0.50
C SER A 28 -9.94 6.26 -0.39
N GLU A 29 -10.51 6.20 0.81
CA GLU A 29 -11.94 6.47 1.03
C GLU A 29 -12.34 7.85 0.51
N LYS A 30 -11.55 8.88 0.85
CA LYS A 30 -11.78 10.24 0.39
C LYS A 30 -11.80 10.35 -1.14
N PHE A 31 -10.75 9.90 -1.80
CA PHE A 31 -10.60 10.11 -3.24
C PHE A 31 -11.47 9.20 -4.09
N ILE A 32 -11.75 7.97 -3.64
CA ILE A 32 -12.74 7.12 -4.31
C ILE A 32 -14.12 7.76 -4.23
N LYS A 33 -14.50 8.31 -3.07
CA LYS A 33 -15.77 9.04 -2.94
C LYS A 33 -15.84 10.29 -3.83
N GLU A 34 -14.75 11.04 -3.93
CA GLU A 34 -14.71 12.31 -4.68
C GLU A 34 -14.53 12.11 -6.20
N LYS A 35 -13.82 11.07 -6.63
CA LYS A 35 -13.30 10.92 -8.01
C LYS A 35 -13.54 9.53 -8.61
N GLY A 36 -14.15 8.61 -7.87
CA GLY A 36 -14.39 7.22 -8.28
C GLY A 36 -13.16 6.32 -8.24
N SER A 37 -11.95 6.86 -8.04
CA SER A 37 -10.72 6.07 -7.94
C SER A 37 -9.60 6.81 -7.20
N ILE A 38 -8.59 6.06 -6.78
CA ILE A 38 -7.32 6.59 -6.29
C ILE A 38 -6.15 6.02 -7.09
N THR A 39 -5.14 6.83 -7.36
CA THR A 39 -3.90 6.40 -7.98
C THR A 39 -2.81 6.26 -6.93
N ILE A 40 -2.19 5.08 -6.86
CA ILE A 40 -1.10 4.76 -5.95
C ILE A 40 0.13 4.46 -6.80
N VAL A 41 1.26 5.07 -6.48
CA VAL A 41 2.53 4.81 -7.17
C VAL A 41 3.53 4.24 -6.18
N LEU A 42 3.99 3.02 -6.43
CA LEU A 42 4.90 2.28 -5.57
C LEU A 42 6.35 2.56 -5.96
N SER A 43 7.15 2.99 -5.00
CA SER A 43 8.60 2.90 -5.13
C SER A 43 9.06 1.49 -4.71
N GLY A 44 10.03 0.92 -5.42
CA GLY A 44 10.62 -0.36 -5.06
C GLY A 44 11.27 -0.39 -3.67
N GLY A 45 11.68 -1.58 -3.22
CA GLY A 45 12.34 -1.79 -1.93
C GLY A 45 11.38 -1.91 -0.74
N THR A 46 11.78 -1.37 0.41
CA THR A 46 11.02 -1.40 1.69
C THR A 46 9.54 -0.98 1.63
N PRO A 47 9.11 -0.06 0.75
CA PRO A 47 7.69 0.31 0.60
C PRO A 47 6.78 -0.84 0.13
N ILE A 48 7.30 -1.79 -0.66
CA ILE A 48 6.56 -3.01 -1.05
C ILE A 48 6.31 -3.90 0.17
N ASN A 49 7.28 -3.99 1.08
CA ASN A 49 7.09 -4.64 2.37
C ASN A 49 6.07 -3.89 3.22
N THR A 50 6.02 -2.56 3.13
CA THR A 50 5.09 -1.74 3.94
C THR A 50 3.63 -1.90 3.51
N LEU A 51 3.35 -2.09 2.20
CA LEU A 51 2.00 -2.47 1.74
C LEU A 51 1.65 -3.92 2.07
N GLY A 52 2.63 -4.82 2.00
CA GLY A 52 2.49 -6.18 2.54
C GLY A 52 2.16 -6.16 4.04
N MET A 53 2.78 -5.26 4.81
CA MET A 53 2.46 -5.04 6.23
C MET A 53 1.05 -4.46 6.40
N MET A 54 0.54 -3.63 5.49
CA MET A 54 -0.85 -3.14 5.50
C MET A 54 -1.86 -4.31 5.46
N LEU A 55 -1.61 -5.30 4.61
CA LEU A 55 -2.44 -6.51 4.55
C LEU A 55 -2.27 -7.39 5.78
N ILE A 56 -1.02 -7.56 6.27
CA ILE A 56 -0.77 -8.26 7.53
C ILE A 56 -1.51 -7.55 8.67
N ILE A 57 -1.57 -6.23 8.68
CA ILE A 57 -2.30 -5.45 9.68
C ILE A 57 -3.81 -5.67 9.55
N GLN A 58 -4.36 -5.78 8.34
CA GLN A 58 -5.76 -6.16 8.15
C GLN A 58 -6.07 -7.60 8.60
N GLU A 59 -5.13 -8.53 8.42
CA GLU A 59 -5.23 -9.91 8.89
C GLU A 59 -5.01 -10.04 10.41
N VAL A 60 -4.08 -9.28 10.99
CA VAL A 60 -3.66 -9.34 12.41
C VAL A 60 -4.53 -8.48 13.31
N LEU A 61 -5.02 -7.33 12.85
CA LEU A 61 -5.91 -6.46 13.63
C LEU A 61 -7.36 -6.91 13.52
N GLU A 62 -7.66 -8.19 13.83
CA GLU A 62 -9.04 -8.61 14.12
C GLU A 62 -9.77 -7.51 14.91
N ALA A 63 -11.00 -7.20 14.48
CA ALA A 63 -11.80 -6.01 14.80
C ALA A 63 -11.40 -5.26 16.10
N PRO A 64 -11.20 -3.92 16.04
CA PRO A 64 -12.11 -3.00 15.35
C PRO A 64 -11.56 -2.29 14.10
N TYR A 65 -10.37 -2.66 13.60
CA TYR A 65 -9.68 -1.93 12.51
C TYR A 65 -9.96 -2.46 11.10
N LYS A 66 -11.01 -3.28 10.91
CA LYS A 66 -11.49 -3.71 9.58
C LYS A 66 -12.11 -2.52 8.82
N ARG A 67 -11.29 -1.55 8.42
CA ARG A 67 -11.60 -0.68 7.29
C ARG A 67 -11.44 -1.51 6.04
N THR A 68 -12.55 -1.85 5.42
CA THR A 68 -12.57 -2.47 4.09
C THR A 68 -12.09 -1.43 3.09
N VAL A 69 -10.84 -1.54 2.65
CA VAL A 69 -10.31 -0.73 1.57
C VAL A 69 -11.00 -1.18 0.28
N ASP A 70 -11.51 -0.21 -0.49
CA ASP A 70 -12.11 -0.48 -1.80
C ASP A 70 -11.01 -0.64 -2.85
N TRP A 71 -10.48 -1.85 -2.91
CA TRP A 71 -9.35 -2.21 -3.76
C TRP A 71 -9.68 -2.17 -5.26
N VAL A 72 -10.95 -2.35 -5.64
CA VAL A 72 -11.38 -2.34 -7.05
C VAL A 72 -11.12 -0.99 -7.70
N ASN A 73 -11.20 0.09 -6.92
CA ASN A 73 -11.03 1.46 -7.39
C ASN A 73 -9.61 2.00 -7.21
N TRP A 74 -8.63 1.13 -6.92
CA TRP A 74 -7.22 1.49 -6.88
C TRP A 74 -6.56 1.31 -8.26
N LEU A 75 -5.87 2.34 -8.73
CA LEU A 75 -4.99 2.29 -9.89
C LEU A 75 -3.54 2.26 -9.41
N VAL A 76 -2.87 1.12 -9.51
CA VAL A 76 -1.53 0.89 -8.96
C VAL A 76 -0.47 0.97 -10.07
N PHE A 77 0.54 1.80 -9.88
CA PHE A 77 1.68 1.99 -10.77
C PHE A 77 3.01 1.86 -10.01
N TRP A 78 4.13 1.79 -10.74
CA TRP A 78 5.47 1.76 -10.19
C TRP A 78 6.24 3.01 -10.62
N VAL A 79 7.02 3.59 -9.70
CA VAL A 79 7.87 4.76 -9.99
C VAL A 79 8.96 4.38 -11.00
N TYR A 80 9.54 3.20 -10.83
CA TYR A 80 10.55 2.62 -11.72
C TYR A 80 10.54 1.09 -11.56
N GLU A 81 11.06 0.39 -12.56
CA GLU A 81 11.17 -1.08 -12.56
C GLU A 81 12.49 -1.49 -13.19
N SER A 82 13.04 -2.62 -12.74
CA SER A 82 14.21 -3.22 -13.37
C SER A 82 13.84 -3.89 -14.70
N VAL A 83 14.67 -3.71 -15.72
CA VAL A 83 14.48 -4.38 -17.01
C VAL A 83 15.01 -5.81 -16.88
N GLY A 84 14.11 -6.78 -16.78
CA GLY A 84 14.46 -8.18 -16.60
C GLY A 84 13.23 -9.10 -16.58
N PRO A 85 13.42 -10.40 -16.34
CA PRO A 85 12.33 -11.35 -16.22
C PRO A 85 11.40 -11.01 -15.06
N VAL A 86 10.08 -11.10 -15.28
CA VAL A 86 9.05 -10.86 -14.25
C VAL A 86 9.13 -11.88 -13.09
N THR A 87 9.82 -13.01 -13.29
CA THR A 87 10.05 -14.02 -12.25
C THR A 87 11.23 -13.70 -11.35
N ASP A 88 12.07 -12.73 -11.71
CA ASP A 88 13.26 -12.34 -10.96
C ASP A 88 12.88 -11.90 -9.53
N PRO A 89 13.55 -12.41 -8.47
CA PRO A 89 13.34 -11.95 -7.10
C PRO A 89 13.49 -10.43 -6.92
N ASP A 90 14.34 -9.77 -7.70
CA ASP A 90 14.61 -8.33 -7.60
C ASP A 90 13.66 -7.46 -8.46
N ASN A 91 12.75 -8.10 -9.21
CA ASN A 91 11.70 -7.39 -9.94
C ASN A 91 10.60 -6.91 -8.98
N TYR A 92 10.31 -5.61 -8.98
CA TYR A 92 9.38 -5.01 -8.01
C TYR A 92 7.94 -5.43 -8.24
N PHE A 93 7.54 -5.67 -9.49
CA PHE A 93 6.25 -6.29 -9.78
C PHE A 93 6.14 -7.69 -9.17
N ASN A 94 7.18 -8.54 -9.27
CA ASN A 94 7.18 -9.87 -8.66
C ASN A 94 7.01 -9.80 -7.13
N GLN A 95 7.75 -8.89 -6.48
CA GLN A 95 7.67 -8.66 -5.05
C GLN A 95 6.28 -8.16 -4.64
N ALA A 96 5.75 -7.16 -5.34
CA ALA A 96 4.41 -6.62 -5.11
C ALA A 96 3.33 -7.67 -5.37
N LYS A 97 3.50 -8.53 -6.39
CA LYS A 97 2.57 -9.62 -6.68
C LYS A 97 2.49 -10.60 -5.53
N LYS A 98 3.63 -11.08 -5.03
CA LYS A 98 3.70 -12.05 -3.91
C LYS A 98 3.28 -11.44 -2.56
N GLY A 99 3.67 -10.20 -2.31
CA GLY A 99 3.45 -9.53 -1.03
C GLY A 99 2.05 -8.94 -0.88
N PHE A 100 1.47 -8.46 -1.99
CA PHE A 100 0.28 -7.61 -1.97
C PHE A 100 -0.78 -8.03 -2.99
N LEU A 101 -0.50 -7.95 -4.30
CA LEU A 101 -1.55 -8.04 -5.33
C LEU A 101 -2.24 -9.40 -5.36
N SER A 102 -1.55 -10.50 -5.03
CA SER A 102 -2.15 -11.84 -5.01
C SER A 102 -3.05 -12.10 -3.79
N LYS A 103 -3.04 -11.20 -2.80
CA LYS A 103 -3.78 -11.34 -1.53
C LYS A 103 -5.00 -10.42 -1.46
N VAL A 104 -5.11 -9.49 -2.41
CA VAL A 104 -6.29 -8.64 -2.57
C VAL A 104 -7.37 -9.48 -3.25
N LEU A 105 -8.48 -9.73 -2.55
CA LEU A 105 -9.65 -10.39 -3.13
C LEU A 105 -10.33 -9.42 -4.09
N PHE A 106 -10.33 -9.76 -5.38
CA PHE A 106 -11.28 -9.21 -6.32
C PHE A 106 -12.53 -10.10 -6.22
N GLU A 107 -13.64 -9.59 -5.67
CA GLU A 107 -14.92 -10.25 -5.88
C GLU A 107 -15.22 -10.17 -7.38
N THR A 108 -15.13 -11.32 -8.07
CA THR A 108 -15.55 -11.50 -9.46
C THR A 108 -17.05 -11.71 -9.56
#